data_AF-A0AAY5KIQ6-F1
#
_entry.id   AF-A0AAY5KIQ6-F1
#
_cell.length_a   1.000
_cell.length_b   1.000
_cell.length_c   1.000
_cell.angle_alpha   90.00
_cell.angle_beta   90.00
_cell.angle_gamma   90.00
#
_symmetry.space_group_name_H-M   'P 1'
#
loop_
_entity.id
_entity.type
_entity.pdbx_description
1 polymer ?
#
loop_
_entity_poly.entity_id
_entity_poly.type
_entity_poly.pdbx_seq_one_letter_code
_entity_poly.pdbx_strand_id
1 'polypeptide(L)'
;VYTALGNGNMAWSPCILPLSLCSIISGHLSNPSLSLCYRIFGVVLIIVDVVLVIVDLSLPSRSRGVGEALETVSLLIALFFLADVLLRVYVEGFKVYFSSRLNSIDACIVIITLGVNMIYTFSDLNGPSLIPRVVTFLRFLRIIILVRIFRLASQKKELEKVTRRMVSENKRRYQKDGFDLDLTYVTDRVIAMSFPSSGKQALYRNPIREVARFLDTKHEDHYKVFNLCSEKGYDPQFFHYRVERVFIDDHNVPSLEDMLKYTASVREWMAADPRNVIAIHCKGGKGDYIYPRRYTNMCVCVLQSRYVGYYEVMKTKFNRQLPPERSLKIKSIRIHSIGLPKGYEDCPFYFWFNTSFIENNKLFLSREELDNPHKAKTWDLYKEDFGVTLFFTDP
;
A
#
# COMPACT_ATOMS: atom_id res chain seq x y z
N VAL A 1 38.32 -8.47 9.06
CA VAL A 1 38.72 -8.74 10.46
C VAL A 1 37.99 -9.99 10.90
N TYR A 2 38.70 -11.11 10.99
CA TYR A 2 38.17 -12.38 11.49
C TYR A 2 38.05 -12.32 13.02
N THR A 3 36.98 -12.89 13.56
CA THR A 3 36.93 -13.40 14.93
C THR A 3 36.09 -14.69 14.93
N ALA A 4 36.70 -15.77 15.41
CA ALA A 4 36.14 -17.11 15.52
C ALA A 4 35.54 -17.32 16.94
N LEU A 5 34.30 -17.82 16.99
CA LEU A 5 33.83 -19.11 17.52
C LEU A 5 33.67 -19.26 19.04
N GLY A 6 32.46 -19.71 19.44
CA GLY A 6 32.21 -20.27 20.76
C GLY A 6 30.74 -20.50 21.09
N ASN A 7 30.10 -21.52 20.50
CA ASN A 7 29.53 -22.65 21.24
C ASN A 7 28.66 -23.54 20.33
N GLY A 8 28.97 -24.82 20.40
CA GLY A 8 28.52 -25.84 19.47
C GLY A 8 27.05 -26.18 19.57
N ASN A 9 26.47 -26.37 18.41
CA ASN A 9 25.61 -27.52 18.11
C ASN A 9 25.87 -27.89 16.66
N MET A 10 26.58 -29.01 16.47
CA MET A 10 26.70 -29.65 15.16
C MET A 10 25.33 -30.22 14.78
N ALA A 11 24.67 -29.59 13.82
CA ALA A 11 23.59 -30.22 13.07
C ALA A 11 24.07 -30.36 11.63
N TRP A 12 24.11 -31.61 11.17
CA TRP A 12 24.49 -32.01 9.82
C TRP A 12 23.57 -31.33 8.78
N SER A 13 24.16 -30.54 7.88
CA SER A 13 23.52 -30.10 6.64
C SER A 13 23.74 -31.16 5.56
N PRO A 14 22.71 -31.80 5.00
CA PRO A 14 22.79 -32.35 3.66
C PRO A 14 22.49 -31.21 2.68
N CYS A 15 23.53 -30.49 2.26
CA CYS A 15 23.45 -29.60 1.10
C CYS A 15 23.35 -30.45 -0.16
N ILE A 16 22.20 -30.40 -0.84
CA ILE A 16 22.09 -30.71 -2.26
C ILE A 16 21.32 -29.56 -2.91
N LEU A 17 22.01 -28.43 -3.11
CA LEU A 17 21.78 -27.39 -4.14
C LEU A 17 22.82 -26.27 -3.90
N PRO A 18 23.42 -25.69 -4.95
CA PRO A 18 24.47 -24.70 -4.80
C PRO A 18 23.95 -23.42 -4.12
N LEU A 19 24.70 -22.93 -3.13
CA LEU A 19 24.41 -21.73 -2.31
C LEU A 19 24.08 -20.46 -3.15
N SER A 20 24.50 -20.41 -4.41
CA SER A 20 24.18 -19.32 -5.35
C SER A 20 22.71 -19.34 -5.81
N LEU A 21 22.10 -20.51 -6.02
CA LEU A 21 20.69 -20.61 -6.41
C LEU A 21 19.78 -20.22 -5.25
N CYS A 22 20.15 -20.61 -4.03
CA CYS A 22 19.39 -20.36 -2.81
C CYS A 22 19.32 -18.84 -2.49
N SER A 23 20.42 -18.12 -2.72
CA SER A 23 20.48 -16.67 -2.55
C SER A 23 19.74 -15.91 -3.67
N ILE A 24 19.75 -16.42 -4.90
CA ILE A 24 18.96 -15.88 -6.02
C ILE A 24 17.46 -16.08 -5.80
N ILE A 25 17.04 -17.27 -5.35
CA ILE A 25 15.63 -17.61 -5.07
C ILE A 25 15.14 -16.82 -3.85
N SER A 26 15.94 -16.70 -2.79
CA SER A 26 15.61 -15.88 -1.62
C SER A 26 15.52 -14.39 -1.96
N GLY A 27 16.41 -13.89 -2.84
CA GLY A 27 16.36 -12.51 -3.35
C GLY A 27 15.14 -12.25 -4.23
N HIS A 28 14.76 -13.18 -5.10
CA HIS A 28 13.57 -13.04 -5.93
C HIS A 28 12.26 -13.16 -5.15
N LEU A 29 12.17 -14.07 -4.18
CA LEU A 29 11.00 -14.22 -3.30
C LEU A 29 10.84 -13.04 -2.32
N SER A 30 11.93 -12.32 -2.02
CA SER A 30 11.89 -11.11 -1.20
C SER A 30 11.32 -9.89 -1.93
N ASN A 31 11.20 -9.95 -3.26
CA ASN A 31 10.52 -8.91 -4.03
C ASN A 31 8.99 -9.08 -3.90
N PRO A 32 8.29 -8.17 -3.21
CA PRO A 32 6.86 -8.32 -2.92
C PRO A 32 6.00 -8.44 -4.19
N SER A 33 6.41 -7.75 -5.26
CA SER A 33 5.74 -7.76 -6.55
C SER A 33 5.83 -9.13 -7.25
N LEU A 34 6.98 -9.80 -7.17
CA LEU A 34 7.20 -11.12 -7.74
C LEU A 34 6.42 -12.19 -6.96
N SER A 35 6.36 -12.06 -5.62
CA SER A 35 5.53 -12.92 -4.76
C SER A 35 4.04 -12.81 -5.10
N LEU A 36 3.56 -11.61 -5.43
CA LEU A 36 2.17 -11.40 -5.84
C LEU A 36 1.87 -12.05 -7.20
N CYS A 37 2.72 -11.81 -8.20
CA CYS A 37 2.56 -12.41 -9.53
C CYS A 37 2.54 -13.95 -9.45
N TYR A 38 3.44 -14.54 -8.66
CA TYR A 38 3.47 -15.99 -8.43
C TYR A 38 2.18 -16.52 -7.80
N ARG A 39 1.63 -15.82 -6.81
CA ARG A 39 0.35 -16.19 -6.17
C ARG A 39 -0.84 -16.06 -7.12
N ILE A 40 -0.90 -14.98 -7.90
CA ILE A 40 -1.93 -14.77 -8.92
C ILE A 40 -1.87 -15.89 -9.97
N PHE A 41 -0.67 -16.22 -10.43
CA PHE A 41 -0.44 -17.32 -11.38
C PHE A 41 -0.92 -18.66 -10.81
N GLY A 42 -0.62 -18.97 -9.54
CA GLY A 42 -1.15 -20.15 -8.86
C GLY A 42 -2.69 -20.19 -8.81
N VAL A 43 -3.36 -19.06 -8.63
CA VAL A 43 -4.84 -18.97 -8.68
C VAL A 43 -5.35 -19.31 -10.08
N VAL A 44 -4.75 -18.72 -11.10
CA VAL A 44 -5.11 -18.96 -12.50
C VAL A 44 -4.97 -20.43 -12.84
N LEU A 45 -3.87 -21.08 -12.42
CA LEU A 45 -3.66 -22.51 -12.64
C LEU A 45 -4.72 -23.38 -11.96
N ILE A 46 -5.19 -23.03 -10.76
CA ILE A 46 -6.30 -23.76 -10.11
C ILE A 46 -7.59 -23.61 -10.90
N ILE A 47 -7.89 -22.41 -11.40
CA ILE A 47 -9.09 -22.19 -12.23
C ILE A 47 -8.99 -23.01 -13.51
N VAL A 48 -7.83 -23.01 -14.17
CA VAL A 48 -7.58 -23.83 -15.37
C VAL A 48 -7.74 -25.31 -15.04
N ASP A 49 -7.16 -25.81 -13.96
CA ASP A 49 -7.28 -27.21 -13.53
C ASP A 49 -8.74 -27.62 -13.30
N VAL A 50 -9.53 -26.77 -12.65
CA VAL A 50 -10.97 -27.00 -12.44
C VAL A 50 -11.74 -27.03 -13.76
N VAL A 51 -11.44 -26.11 -14.68
CA VAL A 51 -12.04 -26.11 -16.02
C VAL A 51 -11.67 -27.39 -16.76
N LEU A 52 -10.41 -27.83 -16.71
CA LEU A 52 -9.96 -29.08 -17.32
C LEU A 52 -10.71 -30.28 -16.75
N VAL A 53 -10.93 -30.33 -15.43
CA VAL A 53 -11.72 -31.38 -14.78
C VAL A 53 -13.18 -31.36 -15.25
N ILE A 54 -13.81 -30.18 -15.35
CA ILE A 54 -15.21 -30.07 -15.81
C ILE A 54 -15.33 -30.49 -17.28
N VAL A 55 -14.40 -30.05 -18.13
CA VAL A 55 -14.35 -30.42 -19.56
C VAL A 55 -14.14 -31.93 -19.70
N ASP A 56 -13.25 -32.52 -18.90
CA ASP A 56 -12.99 -33.96 -18.88
C ASP A 56 -14.20 -34.78 -18.45
N LEU A 57 -15.00 -34.28 -17.49
CA LEU A 57 -16.24 -34.93 -17.04
C LEU A 57 -17.40 -34.79 -18.04
N SER A 58 -17.38 -33.76 -18.89
CA SER A 58 -18.50 -33.41 -19.78
C SER A 58 -18.40 -34.03 -21.17
N LEU A 59 -17.29 -34.66 -21.54
CA LEU A 59 -17.06 -35.23 -22.86
C LEU A 59 -17.29 -36.76 -22.87
N PRO A 60 -18.41 -37.27 -23.45
CA PRO A 60 -18.77 -38.69 -23.42
C PRO A 60 -17.98 -39.58 -24.40
N SER A 61 -17.31 -39.01 -25.41
CA SER A 61 -16.57 -39.76 -26.43
C SER A 61 -15.39 -38.95 -26.95
N ARG A 62 -14.19 -39.21 -26.40
CA ARG A 62 -12.95 -38.51 -26.76
C ARG A 62 -12.40 -38.98 -28.11
N SER A 63 -11.96 -38.04 -28.95
CA SER A 63 -10.87 -38.33 -29.87
C SER A 63 -9.57 -38.46 -29.07
N ARG A 64 -8.74 -39.49 -29.37
CA ARG A 64 -7.52 -39.81 -28.59
C ARG A 64 -6.62 -38.58 -28.35
N GLY A 65 -6.41 -37.75 -29.37
CA GLY A 65 -5.51 -36.59 -29.28
C GLY A 65 -5.98 -35.47 -28.34
N VAL A 66 -7.29 -35.21 -28.22
CA VAL A 66 -7.79 -34.17 -27.28
C VAL A 66 -7.61 -34.64 -25.83
N GLY A 67 -7.72 -35.94 -25.59
CA GLY A 67 -7.56 -36.50 -24.26
C GLY A 67 -6.13 -36.45 -23.74
N GLU A 68 -5.18 -36.86 -24.58
CA GLU A 68 -3.75 -36.82 -24.28
C GLU A 68 -3.27 -35.38 -23.97
N ALA A 69 -3.78 -34.39 -24.71
CA ALA A 69 -3.46 -32.99 -24.46
C ALA A 69 -3.97 -32.49 -23.10
N LEU A 70 -5.22 -32.80 -22.75
CA LEU A 70 -5.81 -32.41 -21.45
C LEU A 70 -5.06 -33.07 -20.28
N GLU A 71 -4.65 -34.32 -20.42
CA GLU A 71 -3.91 -35.06 -19.39
C GLU A 71 -2.49 -34.53 -19.23
N THR A 72 -1.80 -34.23 -20.33
CA THR A 72 -0.47 -33.62 -20.31
C THR A 72 -0.50 -32.27 -19.60
N VAL A 73 -1.48 -31.41 -19.91
CA VAL A 73 -1.64 -30.12 -19.24
C VAL A 73 -1.94 -30.30 -17.75
N SER A 74 -2.82 -31.26 -17.40
CA SER A 74 -3.16 -31.56 -16.00
C SER A 74 -1.94 -32.06 -15.21
N LEU A 75 -1.06 -32.87 -15.84
CA LEU A 75 0.17 -33.34 -15.24
C LEU A 75 1.16 -32.19 -14.99
N LEU A 76 1.34 -31.29 -15.96
CA LEU A 76 2.19 -30.10 -15.80
C LEU A 76 1.71 -29.21 -14.66
N ILE A 77 0.40 -29.01 -14.55
CA ILE A 77 -0.21 -28.24 -13.45
C ILE A 77 0.05 -28.93 -12.10
N ALA A 78 -0.12 -30.25 -12.01
CA ALA A 78 0.16 -31.00 -10.79
C ALA A 78 1.64 -30.93 -10.37
N LEU A 79 2.57 -30.99 -11.32
CA LEU A 79 4.01 -30.83 -11.09
C LEU A 79 4.36 -29.43 -10.59
N PHE A 80 3.73 -28.38 -11.14
CA PHE A 80 3.89 -27.02 -10.65
C PHE A 80 3.48 -26.91 -9.18
N PHE A 81 2.34 -27.48 -8.78
CA PHE A 81 1.90 -27.45 -7.39
C PHE A 81 2.75 -28.28 -6.45
N LEU A 82 3.33 -29.40 -6.93
CA LEU A 82 4.34 -30.14 -6.18
C LEU A 82 5.56 -29.26 -5.91
N ALA A 83 6.08 -28.59 -6.94
CA ALA A 83 7.21 -27.68 -6.79
C ALA A 83 6.89 -26.53 -5.82
N ASP A 84 5.69 -25.95 -5.86
CA ASP A 84 5.22 -24.91 -4.93
C ASP A 84 5.13 -25.41 -3.48
N VAL A 85 4.62 -26.62 -3.22
CA VAL A 85 4.63 -27.21 -1.88
C VAL A 85 6.06 -27.46 -1.39
N LEU A 86 6.92 -28.05 -2.23
CA LEU A 86 8.32 -28.32 -1.87
C LEU A 86 9.09 -27.04 -1.57
N LEU A 87 8.89 -25.99 -2.38
CA LEU A 87 9.50 -24.68 -2.15
C LEU A 87 9.05 -24.09 -0.81
N ARG A 88 7.77 -24.19 -0.45
CA ARG A 88 7.27 -23.70 0.84
C ARG A 88 7.80 -24.52 2.02
N VAL A 89 7.87 -25.84 1.90
CA VAL A 89 8.49 -26.71 2.91
C VAL A 89 9.97 -26.34 3.10
N TYR A 90 10.67 -26.03 2.01
CA TYR A 90 12.06 -25.61 2.03
C TYR A 90 12.24 -24.24 2.72
N VAL A 91 11.40 -23.26 2.38
CA VAL A 91 11.49 -21.88 2.91
C VAL A 91 11.02 -21.79 4.37
N GLU A 92 9.88 -22.41 4.72
CA GLU A 92 9.31 -22.35 6.07
C GLU A 92 9.96 -23.35 7.04
N GLY A 93 10.58 -24.40 6.51
CA GLY A 93 11.13 -25.51 7.26
C GLY A 93 10.10 -26.59 7.59
N PHE A 94 10.50 -27.86 7.50
CA PHE A 94 9.62 -29.03 7.58
C PHE A 94 8.71 -29.04 8.82
N LYS A 95 9.28 -28.84 10.02
CA LYS A 95 8.50 -28.90 11.28
C LYS A 95 7.46 -27.78 11.40
N VAL A 96 7.77 -26.58 10.90
CA VAL A 96 6.89 -25.41 10.98
C VAL A 96 5.76 -25.54 9.96
N TYR A 97 6.09 -25.93 8.73
CA TYR A 97 5.12 -26.09 7.66
C TYR A 97 4.01 -27.09 8.02
N PHE A 98 4.40 -28.27 8.53
CA PHE A 98 3.46 -29.34 8.90
C PHE A 98 2.79 -29.16 10.27
N SER A 99 3.11 -28.08 11.01
CA SER A 99 2.38 -27.72 12.23
C SER A 99 0.98 -27.17 11.92
N SER A 100 0.78 -26.62 10.72
CA SER A 100 -0.52 -26.08 10.30
C SER A 100 -1.37 -27.18 9.66
N ARG A 101 -2.55 -27.43 10.22
CA ARG A 101 -3.49 -28.44 9.69
C ARG A 101 -3.82 -28.22 8.21
N LEU A 102 -3.96 -26.96 7.78
CA LEU A 102 -4.29 -26.63 6.39
C LEU A 102 -3.14 -26.90 5.42
N ASN A 103 -1.89 -26.72 5.85
CA ASN A 103 -0.72 -27.00 5.02
C ASN A 103 -0.50 -28.51 4.87
N SER A 104 -0.71 -29.28 5.94
CA SER A 104 -0.64 -30.74 5.89
C SER A 104 -1.70 -31.32 4.95
N ILE A 105 -2.94 -30.82 5.01
CA ILE A 105 -4.01 -31.22 4.09
C ILE A 105 -3.65 -30.90 2.63
N ASP A 106 -3.13 -29.69 2.37
CA ASP A 106 -2.75 -29.28 1.01
C ASP A 106 -1.64 -30.15 0.40
N ALA A 107 -0.60 -30.44 1.18
CA ALA A 107 0.48 -31.32 0.74
C ALA A 107 -0.04 -32.73 0.40
N CYS A 108 -0.93 -33.28 1.24
CA CYS A 108 -1.58 -34.56 0.95
C CYS A 108 -2.38 -34.51 -0.36
N ILE A 109 -3.14 -33.44 -0.59
CA ILE A 109 -3.91 -33.27 -1.82
C ILE A 109 -2.98 -33.21 -3.04
N VAL A 110 -1.88 -32.46 -2.97
CA VAL A 110 -0.91 -32.37 -4.07
C VAL A 110 -0.32 -33.73 -4.42
N ILE A 111 0.06 -34.52 -3.42
CA ILE A 111 0.60 -35.87 -3.62
C ILE A 111 -0.47 -36.80 -4.21
N ILE A 112 -1.69 -36.79 -3.68
CA ILE A 112 -2.79 -37.61 -4.17
C ILE A 112 -3.14 -37.25 -5.61
N THR A 113 -3.32 -35.97 -5.94
CA THR A 113 -3.64 -35.51 -7.30
C THR A 113 -2.54 -35.87 -8.30
N LEU A 114 -1.27 -35.73 -7.93
CA LEU A 114 -0.16 -36.13 -8.77
C LEU A 114 -0.15 -37.65 -9.00
N GLY A 115 -0.37 -38.44 -7.94
CA GLY A 115 -0.47 -39.90 -8.03
C GLY A 115 -1.59 -40.34 -8.96
N VAL A 116 -2.77 -39.71 -8.86
CA VAL A 116 -3.88 -39.94 -9.79
C VAL A 116 -3.47 -39.60 -11.22
N ASN A 117 -2.94 -38.40 -11.47
CA ASN A 117 -2.55 -37.98 -12.82
C ASN A 117 -1.48 -38.90 -13.42
N MET A 118 -0.52 -39.35 -12.62
CA MET A 118 0.49 -40.32 -13.03
C MET A 118 -0.15 -41.67 -13.37
N ILE A 119 -1.08 -42.18 -12.56
CA ILE A 119 -1.80 -43.42 -12.86
C ILE A 119 -2.53 -43.31 -14.19
N TYR A 120 -3.20 -42.20 -14.51
CA TYR A 120 -3.84 -42.01 -15.82
C TYR A 120 -2.85 -42.07 -16.98
N THR A 121 -1.81 -41.23 -16.93
CA THR A 121 -0.83 -41.12 -18.03
C THR A 121 -0.06 -42.42 -18.25
N PHE A 122 0.25 -43.16 -17.17
CA PHE A 122 0.97 -44.45 -17.26
C PHE A 122 0.05 -45.65 -17.52
N SER A 123 -1.23 -45.59 -17.16
CA SER A 123 -2.19 -46.68 -17.47
C SER A 123 -2.60 -46.70 -18.94
N ASP A 124 -2.51 -45.58 -19.66
CA ASP A 124 -2.70 -45.57 -21.13
C ASP A 124 -1.50 -46.18 -21.89
N LEU A 125 -0.32 -46.25 -21.27
CA LEU A 125 0.88 -46.88 -21.84
C LEU A 125 0.91 -48.41 -21.68
N ASN A 126 0.20 -48.95 -20.67
CA ASN A 126 0.13 -50.38 -20.40
C ASN A 126 -1.31 -50.88 -20.58
N GLY A 127 -1.57 -51.61 -21.66
CA GLY A 127 -2.89 -52.10 -22.07
C GLY A 127 -3.75 -52.79 -20.99
N PRO A 128 -5.04 -53.01 -21.30
CA PRO A 128 -6.17 -52.74 -20.42
C PRO A 128 -6.39 -53.84 -19.37
N SER A 129 -6.26 -53.51 -18.09
CA SER A 129 -6.83 -54.34 -17.01
C SER A 129 -7.27 -53.56 -15.77
N LEU A 130 -7.18 -52.23 -15.78
CA LEU A 130 -7.75 -51.41 -14.71
C LEU A 130 -9.23 -51.14 -14.98
N ILE A 131 -10.07 -51.70 -14.10
CA ILE A 131 -11.53 -51.71 -14.11
C ILE A 131 -12.08 -50.31 -14.44
N PRO A 132 -13.06 -50.16 -15.37
CA PRO A 132 -13.69 -48.88 -15.71
C PRO A 132 -14.18 -48.09 -14.49
N ARG A 133 -14.61 -48.80 -13.45
CA ARG A 133 -15.05 -48.26 -12.15
C ARG A 133 -13.94 -47.53 -11.40
N VAL A 134 -12.69 -48.00 -11.47
CA VAL A 134 -11.53 -47.35 -10.83
C VAL A 134 -11.24 -46.04 -11.53
N VAL A 135 -11.22 -46.04 -12.87
CA VAL A 135 -11.06 -44.82 -13.67
C VAL A 135 -12.19 -43.83 -13.39
N THR A 136 -13.45 -44.27 -13.30
CA THR A 136 -14.55 -43.36 -12.93
C THR A 136 -14.40 -42.81 -11.50
N PHE A 137 -14.00 -43.64 -10.54
CA PHE A 137 -13.76 -43.23 -9.15
C PHE A 137 -12.61 -42.21 -9.01
N LEU A 138 -11.51 -42.41 -9.74
CA LEU A 138 -10.37 -41.50 -9.75
C LEU A 138 -10.72 -40.14 -10.38
N ARG A 139 -11.65 -40.08 -11.35
CA ARG A 139 -12.20 -38.79 -11.86
C ARG A 139 -12.90 -38.00 -10.76
N PHE A 140 -13.67 -38.67 -9.89
CA PHE A 140 -14.31 -37.99 -8.76
C PHE A 140 -13.31 -37.50 -7.72
N LEU A 141 -12.16 -38.18 -7.56
CA LEU A 141 -11.10 -37.75 -6.65
C LEU A 141 -10.47 -36.40 -7.08
N ARG A 142 -10.57 -36.02 -8.36
CA ARG A 142 -10.13 -34.71 -8.85
C ARG A 142 -10.97 -33.54 -8.30
N ILE A 143 -12.18 -33.78 -7.78
CA ILE A 143 -12.98 -32.74 -7.10
C ILE A 143 -12.28 -32.21 -5.84
N ILE A 144 -11.36 -33.00 -5.24
CA ILE A 144 -10.54 -32.57 -4.10
C ILE A 144 -9.67 -31.34 -4.47
N ILE A 145 -9.39 -31.09 -5.74
CA ILE A 145 -8.73 -29.86 -6.21
C ILE A 145 -9.52 -28.60 -5.80
N LEU A 146 -10.84 -28.67 -5.67
CA LEU A 146 -11.66 -27.55 -5.18
C LEU A 146 -11.35 -27.15 -3.74
N VAL A 147 -10.82 -28.08 -2.92
CA VAL A 147 -10.34 -27.76 -1.56
C VAL A 147 -9.17 -26.77 -1.62
N ARG A 148 -8.41 -26.72 -2.72
CA ARG A 148 -7.36 -25.70 -2.91
C ARG A 148 -7.93 -24.29 -3.09
N ILE A 149 -9.11 -24.15 -3.68
CA ILE A 149 -9.83 -22.86 -3.72
C ILE A 149 -10.13 -22.40 -2.30
N PHE A 150 -10.57 -23.31 -1.42
CA PHE A 150 -10.86 -22.99 -0.03
C PHE A 150 -9.59 -22.54 0.73
N ARG A 151 -8.45 -23.18 0.48
CA ARG A 151 -7.16 -22.74 1.04
C ARG A 151 -6.76 -21.34 0.56
N LEU A 152 -6.94 -21.05 -0.73
CA LEU A 152 -6.68 -19.73 -1.28
C LEU A 152 -7.59 -18.66 -0.71
N ALA A 153 -8.87 -18.98 -0.50
CA ALA A 153 -9.80 -18.12 0.20
C ALA A 153 -9.32 -17.85 1.64
N SER A 154 -8.77 -18.87 2.32
CA SER A 154 -8.16 -18.70 3.65
C SER A 154 -6.90 -17.83 3.66
N GLN A 155 -6.15 -17.76 2.54
CA GLN A 155 -4.94 -16.93 2.41
C GLN A 155 -5.22 -15.48 1.96
N LYS A 156 -6.48 -15.13 1.65
CA LYS A 156 -6.89 -13.78 1.24
C LYS A 156 -6.38 -12.69 2.19
N LYS A 157 -6.43 -12.93 3.51
CA LYS A 157 -5.96 -11.97 4.53
C LYS A 157 -4.46 -11.67 4.42
N GLU A 158 -3.65 -12.66 4.08
CA GLU A 158 -2.20 -12.48 3.90
C GLU A 158 -1.89 -11.74 2.60
N LEU A 159 -2.66 -12.01 1.53
CA LEU A 159 -2.58 -11.25 0.28
C LEU A 159 -2.90 -9.76 0.50
N GLU A 160 -3.95 -9.45 1.26
CA GLU A 160 -4.31 -8.08 1.64
C GLU A 160 -3.21 -7.38 2.44
N LYS A 161 -2.50 -8.08 3.33
CA LYS A 161 -1.36 -7.53 4.06
C LYS A 161 -0.18 -7.23 3.12
N VAL A 162 0.15 -8.16 2.23
CA VAL A 162 1.27 -8.01 1.28
C VAL A 162 1.01 -6.88 0.28
N THR A 163 -0.21 -6.79 -0.29
CA THR A 163 -0.61 -5.69 -1.19
C THR A 163 -0.52 -4.33 -0.49
N ARG A 164 -0.92 -4.24 0.78
CA ARG A 164 -0.76 -3.02 1.58
C ARG A 164 0.71 -2.64 1.81
N ARG A 165 1.60 -3.62 1.96
CA ARG A 165 3.04 -3.37 2.12
C ARG A 165 3.67 -2.83 0.85
N MET A 166 3.32 -3.40 -0.31
CA MET A 166 3.79 -2.94 -1.63
C MET A 166 3.45 -1.48 -1.92
N VAL A 167 2.20 -1.08 -1.72
CA VAL A 167 1.76 0.31 -1.99
C VAL A 167 2.40 1.30 -0.99
N SER A 168 2.90 0.79 0.13
CA SER A 168 3.42 1.55 1.25
C SER A 168 4.94 1.67 1.30
N GLU A 169 5.69 1.18 0.29
CA GLU A 169 7.15 0.95 0.32
C GLU A 169 8.05 2.10 0.84
N ASN A 170 7.54 3.34 0.99
CA ASN A 170 8.27 4.49 1.56
C ASN A 170 7.60 5.18 2.78
N LYS A 171 6.65 4.54 3.48
CA LYS A 171 5.93 5.16 4.62
C LYS A 171 6.24 4.50 5.96
N ARG A 172 6.34 5.30 7.03
CA ARG A 172 6.42 4.77 8.41
C ARG A 172 5.06 4.18 8.78
N ARG A 173 4.99 2.85 8.89
CA ARG A 173 3.79 2.12 9.33
C ARG A 173 3.84 1.83 10.84
N TYR A 174 2.68 1.86 11.47
CA TYR A 174 2.49 1.36 12.83
C TYR A 174 2.31 -0.16 12.79
N GLN A 175 3.28 -0.88 13.36
CA GLN A 175 3.32 -2.35 13.43
C GLN A 175 3.53 -2.83 14.86
N LYS A 176 2.58 -2.54 15.75
CA LYS A 176 2.60 -2.93 17.16
C LYS A 176 1.22 -3.39 17.60
N ASP A 177 1.17 -4.21 18.65
CA ASP A 177 -0.08 -4.64 19.32
C ASP A 177 -1.13 -5.25 18.37
N GLY A 178 -0.68 -5.97 17.34
CA GLY A 178 -1.55 -6.58 16.34
C GLY A 178 -2.16 -5.61 15.33
N PHE A 179 -1.71 -4.36 15.26
CA PHE A 179 -2.10 -3.39 14.25
C PHE A 179 -1.02 -3.26 13.16
N ASP A 180 -1.45 -3.16 11.90
CA ASP A 180 -0.59 -2.87 10.75
C ASP A 180 -1.25 -1.76 9.91
N LEU A 181 -1.00 -0.50 10.29
CA LEU A 181 -1.65 0.70 9.75
C LEU A 181 -0.63 1.71 9.23
N ASP A 182 -0.96 2.40 8.15
CA ASP A 182 -0.25 3.60 7.68
C ASP A 182 -0.64 4.78 8.58
N LEU A 183 0.00 4.83 9.74
CA LEU A 183 -0.27 5.71 10.87
C LEU A 183 1.05 5.97 11.60
N THR A 184 1.28 7.20 12.03
CA THR A 184 2.44 7.58 12.84
C THR A 184 2.06 8.60 13.91
N TYR A 185 2.59 8.42 15.12
CA TYR A 185 2.60 9.46 16.15
C TYR A 185 3.65 10.51 15.79
N VAL A 186 3.20 11.73 15.51
CA VAL A 186 4.06 12.92 15.36
C VAL A 186 4.56 13.35 16.74
N THR A 187 3.64 13.34 17.71
CA THR A 187 3.89 13.45 19.15
C THR A 187 2.98 12.44 19.85
N ASP A 188 3.11 12.29 21.17
CA ASP A 188 2.27 11.35 21.93
C ASP A 188 0.77 11.63 21.82
N ARG A 189 0.38 12.87 21.49
CA ARG A 189 -1.03 13.29 21.38
C ARG A 189 -1.45 13.70 19.96
N VAL A 190 -0.57 13.53 18.97
CA VAL A 190 -0.80 13.97 17.60
C VAL A 190 -0.48 12.84 16.63
N ILE A 191 -1.50 12.36 15.94
CA ILE A 191 -1.42 11.22 15.03
C ILE A 191 -1.62 11.71 13.59
N ALA A 192 -0.72 11.29 12.71
CA ALA A 192 -0.85 11.45 11.27
C ALA A 192 -1.13 10.08 10.63
N MET A 193 -2.12 9.99 9.76
CA MET A 193 -2.47 8.72 9.11
C MET A 193 -2.92 8.91 7.67
N SER A 194 -2.92 7.83 6.91
CA SER A 194 -3.57 7.81 5.60
C SER A 194 -5.09 7.69 5.70
N PHE A 195 -5.77 8.14 4.63
CA PHE A 195 -7.22 8.07 4.51
C PHE A 195 -7.81 6.70 4.89
N PRO A 196 -8.72 6.62 5.87
CA PRO A 196 -9.40 5.39 6.24
C PRO A 196 -10.42 5.02 5.17
N SER A 197 -10.26 3.85 4.57
CA SER A 197 -11.06 3.42 3.42
C SER A 197 -12.01 2.26 3.77
N SER A 198 -13.09 2.17 2.98
CA SER A 198 -14.06 1.09 3.00
C SER A 198 -14.05 0.32 1.66
N GLY A 199 -14.70 -0.84 1.64
CA GLY A 199 -14.86 -1.66 0.42
C GLY A 199 -13.54 -2.11 -0.21
N LYS A 200 -13.47 -2.13 -1.54
CA LYS A 200 -12.30 -2.60 -2.30
C LYS A 200 -11.04 -1.76 -2.07
N GLN A 201 -11.17 -0.50 -1.64
CA GLN A 201 -10.03 0.37 -1.33
C GLN A 201 -9.34 0.00 -0.02
N ALA A 202 -9.97 -0.81 0.85
CA ALA A 202 -9.35 -1.34 2.07
C ALA A 202 -8.29 -2.41 1.77
N LEU A 203 -8.25 -2.95 0.53
CA LEU A 203 -7.25 -3.93 0.10
C LEU A 203 -5.83 -3.34 0.03
N TYR A 204 -5.70 -2.01 -0.13
CA TYR A 204 -4.41 -1.33 -0.25
C TYR A 204 -4.25 -0.07 0.62
N ARG A 205 -5.32 0.42 1.28
CA ARG A 205 -5.28 1.50 2.29
C ARG A 205 -5.67 1.00 3.68
N ASN A 206 -5.66 1.88 4.67
CA ASN A 206 -6.10 1.58 6.04
C ASN A 206 -7.59 1.22 6.06
N PRO A 207 -7.98 0.00 6.47
CA PRO A 207 -9.38 -0.34 6.64
C PRO A 207 -9.99 0.53 7.76
N ILE A 208 -11.07 1.24 7.48
CA ILE A 208 -11.68 2.18 8.43
C ILE A 208 -12.03 1.53 9.78
N ARG A 209 -12.51 0.28 9.76
CA ARG A 209 -12.82 -0.49 10.97
C ARG A 209 -11.58 -0.79 11.82
N GLU A 210 -10.42 -1.03 11.19
CA GLU A 210 -9.17 -1.26 11.91
C GLU A 210 -8.62 0.04 12.51
N VAL A 211 -8.82 1.18 11.82
CA VAL A 211 -8.47 2.51 12.37
C VAL A 211 -9.36 2.86 13.55
N ALA A 212 -10.68 2.63 13.44
CA ALA A 212 -11.61 2.81 14.55
C ALA A 212 -11.23 1.93 15.74
N ARG A 213 -10.99 0.62 15.50
CA ARG A 213 -10.51 -0.31 16.53
C ARG A 213 -9.23 0.18 17.20
N PHE A 214 -8.29 0.71 16.42
CA PHE A 214 -7.04 1.25 16.95
C PHE A 214 -7.27 2.44 17.88
N LEU A 215 -8.06 3.42 17.43
CA LEU A 215 -8.35 4.63 18.20
C LEU A 215 -9.16 4.30 19.45
N ASP A 216 -10.16 3.43 19.36
CA ASP A 216 -10.96 2.99 20.50
C ASP A 216 -10.11 2.17 21.50
N THR A 217 -9.18 1.32 21.03
CA THR A 217 -8.31 0.53 21.93
C THR A 217 -7.25 1.38 22.64
N LYS A 218 -6.72 2.40 21.96
CA LYS A 218 -5.56 3.18 22.47
C LYS A 218 -5.95 4.50 23.13
N HIS A 219 -7.07 5.09 22.72
CA HIS A 219 -7.49 6.45 23.07
C HIS A 219 -9.01 6.52 23.28
N GLU A 220 -9.59 5.51 23.93
CA GLU A 220 -11.03 5.42 24.19
C GLU A 220 -11.60 6.77 24.68
N ASP A 221 -12.60 7.29 23.97
CA ASP A 221 -13.24 8.59 24.20
C ASP A 221 -12.35 9.85 24.22
N HIS A 222 -11.06 9.69 23.96
CA HIS A 222 -10.05 10.74 23.98
C HIS A 222 -9.46 11.04 22.60
N TYR A 223 -10.13 10.71 21.50
CA TYR A 223 -9.67 11.07 20.15
C TYR A 223 -10.67 11.91 19.37
N LYS A 224 -10.15 12.80 18.52
CA LYS A 224 -10.92 13.48 17.47
C LYS A 224 -10.22 13.33 16.12
N VAL A 225 -10.97 12.96 15.09
CA VAL A 225 -10.45 12.74 13.74
C VAL A 225 -10.67 14.00 12.90
N PHE A 226 -9.61 14.50 12.27
CA PHE A 226 -9.69 15.60 11.32
C PHE A 226 -9.48 15.06 9.90
N ASN A 227 -10.54 15.16 9.08
CA ASN A 227 -10.51 14.83 7.66
C ASN A 227 -10.24 16.11 6.86
N LEU A 228 -9.03 16.22 6.30
CA LEU A 228 -8.63 17.36 5.48
C LEU A 228 -9.03 17.23 4.01
N CYS A 229 -9.64 16.12 3.59
CA CYS A 229 -9.98 15.89 2.18
C CYS A 229 -11.27 16.63 1.79
N SER A 230 -11.20 17.44 0.74
CA SER A 230 -12.40 17.99 0.13
C SER A 230 -13.20 16.92 -0.63
N GLU A 231 -12.55 16.04 -1.40
CA GLU A 231 -13.22 15.18 -2.37
C GLU A 231 -13.78 13.89 -1.77
N LYS A 232 -13.31 13.51 -0.58
CA LYS A 232 -13.65 12.21 0.03
C LYS A 232 -14.10 12.35 1.48
N GLY A 233 -15.23 11.71 1.74
CA GLY A 233 -15.77 11.48 3.09
C GLY A 233 -15.98 10.00 3.35
N TYR A 234 -16.35 9.71 4.59
CA TYR A 234 -16.81 8.42 5.07
C TYR A 234 -17.86 8.67 6.15
N ASP A 235 -18.61 7.64 6.52
CA ASP A 235 -19.61 7.75 7.58
C ASP A 235 -18.93 8.09 8.92
N PRO A 236 -19.26 9.23 9.57
CA PRO A 236 -18.67 9.62 10.84
C PRO A 236 -19.06 8.69 11.99
N GLN A 237 -20.08 7.83 11.84
CA GLN A 237 -20.48 6.85 12.85
C GLN A 237 -19.35 5.88 13.20
N PHE A 238 -18.44 5.57 12.27
CA PHE A 238 -17.26 4.73 12.54
C PHE A 238 -16.35 5.28 13.65
N PHE A 239 -16.43 6.58 13.92
CA PHE A 239 -15.60 7.29 14.90
C PHE A 239 -16.47 7.99 15.96
N HIS A 240 -17.67 7.45 16.23
CA HIS A 240 -18.60 7.97 17.23
C HIS A 240 -18.94 9.46 17.03
N TYR A 241 -19.05 9.89 15.77
CA TYR A 241 -19.28 11.28 15.38
C TYR A 241 -18.20 12.29 15.83
N ARG A 242 -17.03 11.81 16.29
CA ARG A 242 -15.85 12.62 16.64
C ARG A 242 -15.00 12.93 15.40
N VAL A 243 -15.64 13.37 14.32
CA VAL A 243 -14.99 13.70 13.04
C VAL A 243 -15.28 15.14 12.67
N GLU A 244 -14.23 15.92 12.40
CA GLU A 244 -14.33 17.26 11.84
C GLU A 244 -13.73 17.29 10.44
N ARG A 245 -14.41 17.97 9.51
CA ARG A 245 -13.95 18.09 8.12
C ARG A 245 -13.43 19.50 7.87
N VAL A 246 -12.24 19.58 7.30
CA VAL A 246 -11.67 20.82 6.74
C VAL A 246 -11.49 20.56 5.26
N PHE A 247 -12.20 21.30 4.41
CA PHE A 247 -12.22 21.04 2.98
C PHE A 247 -10.98 21.65 2.31
N ILE A 248 -9.91 20.85 2.19
CA ILE A 248 -8.70 21.22 1.48
C ILE A 248 -8.62 20.38 0.21
N ASP A 249 -8.56 21.04 -0.95
CA ASP A 249 -8.37 20.36 -2.23
C ASP A 249 -6.97 19.76 -2.33
N ASP A 250 -6.84 18.63 -3.04
CA ASP A 250 -5.56 17.96 -3.25
C ASP A 250 -4.52 18.94 -3.83
N HIS A 251 -3.34 19.01 -3.21
CA HIS A 251 -2.25 19.93 -3.58
C HIS A 251 -2.56 21.44 -3.47
N ASN A 252 -3.63 21.80 -2.76
CA ASN A 252 -3.97 23.20 -2.47
C ASN A 252 -3.81 23.52 -0.99
N VAL A 253 -3.90 24.81 -0.70
CA VAL A 253 -3.84 25.36 0.66
C VAL A 253 -5.26 25.74 1.14
N PRO A 254 -5.59 25.56 2.42
CA PRO A 254 -6.78 26.13 3.03
C PRO A 254 -6.74 27.66 3.01
N SER A 255 -7.92 28.27 3.09
CA SER A 255 -8.01 29.69 3.38
C SER A 255 -7.39 30.01 4.75
N LEU A 256 -6.96 31.27 4.96
CA LEU A 256 -6.46 31.71 6.28
C LEU A 256 -7.52 31.55 7.36
N GLU A 257 -8.78 31.79 7.01
CA GLU A 257 -9.92 31.64 7.91
C GLU A 257 -10.12 30.18 8.34
N ASP A 258 -10.06 29.25 7.39
CA ASP A 258 -10.16 27.81 7.69
C ASP A 258 -8.99 27.32 8.53
N MET A 259 -7.77 27.84 8.32
CA MET A 259 -6.64 27.56 9.20
C MET A 259 -6.88 28.04 10.64
N LEU A 260 -7.42 29.25 10.82
CA LEU A 260 -7.75 29.78 12.15
C LEU A 260 -8.86 28.95 12.82
N LYS A 261 -9.92 28.60 12.08
CA LYS A 261 -11.01 27.74 12.58
C LYS A 261 -10.50 26.35 12.99
N TYR A 262 -9.75 25.70 12.12
CA TYR A 262 -9.16 24.39 12.38
C TYR A 262 -8.25 24.41 13.62
N THR A 263 -7.33 25.37 13.70
CA THR A 263 -6.41 25.47 14.83
C THR A 263 -7.09 25.87 16.13
N ALA A 264 -8.19 26.63 16.08
CA ALA A 264 -9.04 26.91 17.24
C ALA A 264 -9.71 25.63 17.75
N SER A 265 -10.34 24.85 16.86
CA SER A 265 -10.98 23.56 17.20
C SER A 265 -9.97 22.56 17.79
N VAL A 266 -8.78 22.44 17.19
CA VAL A 266 -7.70 21.60 17.74
C VAL A 266 -7.31 22.07 19.14
N ARG A 267 -7.11 23.38 19.36
CA ARG A 267 -6.74 23.91 20.67
C ARG A 267 -7.80 23.66 21.73
N GLU A 268 -9.06 23.88 21.40
CA GLU A 268 -10.19 23.65 22.30
C GLU A 268 -10.27 22.17 22.71
N TRP A 269 -10.21 21.26 21.74
CA TRP A 269 -10.20 19.82 21.99
C TRP A 269 -9.01 19.39 22.87
N MET A 270 -7.81 19.86 22.53
CA MET A 270 -6.58 19.48 23.24
C MET A 270 -6.50 20.09 24.65
N ALA A 271 -7.16 21.23 24.89
CA ALA A 271 -7.25 21.87 26.20
C ALA A 271 -8.30 21.23 27.11
N ALA A 272 -9.32 20.56 26.56
CA ALA A 272 -10.41 19.97 27.32
C ALA A 272 -9.96 18.79 28.22
N ASP A 273 -9.02 17.96 27.78
CA ASP A 273 -8.43 16.88 28.59
C ASP A 273 -6.96 16.64 28.18
N PRO A 274 -6.01 16.47 29.12
CA PRO A 274 -4.61 16.18 28.81
C PRO A 274 -4.38 14.84 28.09
N ARG A 275 -5.33 13.91 28.13
CA ARG A 275 -5.33 12.63 27.40
C ARG A 275 -5.84 12.77 25.99
N ASN A 276 -6.51 13.87 25.64
CA ASN A 276 -7.07 14.06 24.31
C ASN A 276 -5.97 14.04 23.26
N VAL A 277 -6.22 13.28 22.20
CA VAL A 277 -5.38 13.15 21.01
C VAL A 277 -6.16 13.56 19.76
N ILE A 278 -5.42 13.94 18.73
CA ILE A 278 -5.98 14.21 17.39
C ILE A 278 -5.40 13.24 16.38
N ALA A 279 -6.26 12.77 15.46
CA ALA A 279 -5.85 11.94 14.33
C ALA A 279 -6.19 12.66 13.02
N ILE A 280 -5.16 13.06 12.28
CA ILE A 280 -5.30 13.90 11.09
C ILE A 280 -4.95 13.08 9.85
N HIS A 281 -5.79 13.18 8.81
CA HIS A 281 -5.54 12.52 7.53
C HIS A 281 -5.97 13.36 6.33
N CYS A 282 -5.40 13.01 5.18
CA CYS A 282 -5.73 13.53 3.85
C CYS A 282 -5.77 12.36 2.83
N LYS A 283 -6.16 12.63 1.58
CA LYS A 283 -6.41 11.64 0.52
C LYS A 283 -5.14 10.88 0.15
N GLY A 284 -3.98 11.53 0.20
CA GLY A 284 -2.68 10.89 0.19
C GLY A 284 -1.97 11.20 1.50
N GLY A 285 -1.75 10.22 2.37
CA GLY A 285 -0.74 10.32 3.45
C GLY A 285 0.70 10.40 2.90
N LYS A 286 0.89 11.08 1.77
CA LYS A 286 2.07 11.24 0.93
C LYS A 286 1.91 12.63 0.30
N GLY A 287 2.47 13.65 0.94
CA GLY A 287 3.07 14.71 0.14
C GLY A 287 4.40 14.15 -0.37
N ASP A 288 4.76 14.45 -1.61
CA ASP A 288 6.04 14.02 -2.18
C ASP A 288 7.20 14.59 -1.32
N TYR A 289 7.99 13.71 -0.72
CA TYR A 289 9.12 14.10 0.12
C TYR A 289 10.38 14.30 -0.72
N ILE A 290 10.94 15.50 -0.66
CA ILE A 290 12.39 15.73 -0.68
C ILE A 290 12.71 16.53 0.58
N TYR A 291 12.85 15.84 1.71
CA TYR A 291 13.77 16.18 2.79
C TYR A 291 13.91 14.93 3.67
N PRO A 292 15.12 14.40 3.87
CA PRO A 292 15.34 13.25 4.73
C PRO A 292 15.41 13.70 6.19
N ARG A 293 14.82 12.88 7.08
CA ARG A 293 15.08 12.78 8.54
C ARG A 293 14.42 13.81 9.47
N ARG A 294 13.75 13.27 10.52
CA ARG A 294 13.21 13.92 11.73
C ARG A 294 12.27 15.09 11.40
N TYR A 295 10.99 14.92 11.14
CA TYR A 295 9.90 14.45 11.98
C TYR A 295 8.88 13.79 11.03
N THR A 296 8.07 12.85 11.49
CA THR A 296 7.02 12.30 10.63
C THR A 296 5.95 13.36 10.50
N ASN A 297 6.08 14.16 9.45
CA ASN A 297 5.26 15.31 9.20
C ASN A 297 3.82 14.84 8.95
N MET A 298 2.94 15.36 9.80
CA MET A 298 1.50 15.45 9.67
C MET A 298 1.06 15.68 8.22
N CYS A 299 -0.19 15.39 7.85
CA CYS A 299 -0.84 15.77 6.58
C CYS A 299 -0.82 17.30 6.29
N VAL A 300 0.39 17.86 6.17
CA VAL A 300 0.86 19.24 6.12
C VAL A 300 1.95 19.36 5.06
N CYS A 301 2.34 18.27 4.38
CA CYS A 301 3.41 18.31 3.38
C CYS A 301 3.13 19.16 2.13
N VAL A 302 1.94 19.75 1.97
CA VAL A 302 1.68 20.79 0.94
C VAL A 302 0.76 21.90 1.48
N LEU A 303 0.67 22.04 2.81
CA LEU A 303 0.36 23.34 3.40
C LEU A 303 1.69 24.09 3.37
N GLN A 304 2.01 24.57 2.18
CA GLN A 304 3.23 25.23 1.74
C GLN A 304 3.94 25.98 2.88
N SER A 305 5.25 25.83 3.03
CA SER A 305 6.09 26.55 4.01
C SER A 305 5.64 28.01 4.25
N ARG A 306 5.18 28.68 3.19
CA ARG A 306 4.55 30.00 3.19
C ARG A 306 3.30 30.12 4.07
N TYR A 307 2.30 29.25 3.94
CA TYR A 307 1.05 29.33 4.72
C TYR A 307 1.26 28.98 6.20
N VAL A 308 2.21 28.10 6.51
CA VAL A 308 2.67 27.88 7.88
C VAL A 308 3.32 29.17 8.43
N GLY A 309 4.14 29.85 7.63
CA GLY A 309 4.70 31.16 7.96
C GLY A 309 3.62 32.24 8.15
N TYR A 310 2.59 32.27 7.30
CA TYR A 310 1.44 33.17 7.47
C TYR A 310 0.72 32.91 8.79
N TYR A 311 0.51 31.64 9.17
CA TYR A 311 -0.08 31.31 10.45
C TYR A 311 0.80 31.72 11.63
N GLU A 312 2.12 31.58 11.53
CA GLU A 312 3.06 32.08 12.55
C GLU A 312 2.94 33.61 12.73
N VAL A 313 2.87 34.35 11.62
CA VAL A 313 2.66 35.80 11.65
C VAL A 313 1.29 36.14 12.26
N MET A 314 0.21 35.46 11.88
CA MET A 314 -1.12 35.65 12.49
C MET A 314 -1.09 35.39 13.99
N LYS A 315 -0.40 34.34 14.43
CA LYS A 315 -0.25 33.99 15.85
C LYS A 315 0.52 35.05 16.64
N THR A 316 1.62 35.54 16.09
CA THR A 316 2.57 36.42 16.81
C THR A 316 2.21 37.89 16.72
N LYS A 317 1.81 38.37 15.54
CA LYS A 317 1.54 39.80 15.28
C LYS A 317 0.06 40.16 15.35
N PHE A 318 -0.83 39.23 14.98
CA PHE A 318 -2.28 39.49 14.89
C PHE A 318 -3.09 38.75 15.95
N ASN A 319 -2.45 38.19 17.00
CA ASN A 319 -3.12 37.46 18.09
C ASN A 319 -4.15 36.41 17.60
N ARG A 320 -3.83 35.68 16.53
CA ARG A 320 -4.69 34.68 15.85
C ARG A 320 -5.99 35.28 15.27
N GLN A 321 -5.94 36.54 14.86
CA GLN A 321 -6.97 37.16 14.02
C GLN A 321 -6.47 37.26 12.57
N LEU A 322 -7.41 37.45 11.64
CA LEU A 322 -7.07 37.69 10.24
C LEU A 322 -6.31 39.03 10.13
N PRO A 323 -5.27 39.10 9.28
CA PRO A 323 -4.66 40.38 8.95
C PRO A 323 -5.67 41.28 8.22
N PRO A 324 -5.50 42.62 8.25
CA PRO A 324 -6.32 43.54 7.49
C PRO A 324 -6.31 43.19 6.00
N GLU A 325 -7.49 43.20 5.38
CA GLU A 325 -7.62 42.92 3.96
C GLU A 325 -6.85 43.96 3.13
N ARG A 326 -6.10 43.45 2.15
CA ARG A 326 -5.34 44.29 1.23
C ARG A 326 -5.77 44.00 -0.21
N SER A 327 -6.43 44.95 -0.84
CA SER A 327 -6.81 44.87 -2.25
C SER A 327 -5.65 45.33 -3.13
N LEU A 328 -5.20 44.48 -4.06
CA LEU A 328 -4.07 44.74 -4.95
C LEU A 328 -4.37 44.22 -6.36
N LYS A 329 -3.83 44.91 -7.37
CA LYS A 329 -3.82 44.45 -8.77
C LYS A 329 -2.42 44.00 -9.17
N ILE A 330 -2.31 42.90 -9.90
CA ILE A 330 -1.03 42.45 -10.47
C ILE A 330 -0.69 43.37 -11.65
N LYS A 331 0.39 44.14 -11.52
CA LYS A 331 0.91 45.02 -12.57
C LYS A 331 1.72 44.25 -13.60
N SER A 332 2.62 43.38 -13.13
CA SER A 332 3.48 42.57 -14.00
C SER A 332 4.06 41.36 -13.27
N ILE A 333 4.44 40.35 -14.04
CA ILE A 333 5.11 39.14 -13.58
C ILE A 333 6.44 39.05 -14.32
N ARG A 334 7.53 38.87 -13.58
CA ARG A 334 8.88 38.65 -14.12
C ARG A 334 9.35 37.25 -13.76
N ILE A 335 9.69 36.45 -14.76
CA ILE A 335 10.28 35.13 -14.60
C ILE A 335 11.79 35.27 -14.81
N HIS A 336 12.57 34.77 -13.87
CA HIS A 336 14.03 34.73 -13.93
C HIS A 336 14.42 33.33 -14.42
N SER A 337 14.81 33.19 -15.70
CA SER A 337 15.59 32.08 -16.31
C SER A 337 15.36 32.02 -17.84
N ILE A 338 16.34 31.48 -18.57
CA ILE A 338 16.32 31.28 -20.04
C ILE A 338 16.03 29.80 -20.32
N GLY A 339 14.81 29.48 -20.77
CA GLY A 339 14.48 28.17 -21.33
C GLY A 339 13.48 27.37 -20.50
N LEU A 340 12.19 27.67 -20.65
CA LEU A 340 11.10 26.80 -20.22
C LEU A 340 10.81 25.78 -21.35
N PRO A 341 11.00 24.46 -21.17
CA PRO A 341 10.58 23.44 -22.11
C PRO A 341 9.06 23.27 -22.03
N LYS A 342 8.50 22.87 -23.16
CA LYS A 342 7.07 22.53 -23.28
C LYS A 342 6.87 21.05 -22.94
N GLY A 343 6.04 20.76 -21.94
CA GLY A 343 5.47 19.43 -21.61
C GLY A 343 5.68 19.05 -20.14
N TYR A 344 4.79 18.37 -19.40
CA TYR A 344 3.55 17.61 -19.67
C TYR A 344 2.57 17.85 -18.48
N GLU A 345 1.25 17.85 -18.75
CA GLU A 345 0.11 18.27 -17.90
C GLU A 345 -0.13 19.81 -17.79
N ASP A 346 -1.38 20.23 -17.59
CA ASP A 346 -1.97 21.56 -17.90
C ASP A 346 -1.35 22.80 -17.23
N CYS A 347 -0.28 22.69 -16.42
CA CYS A 347 0.41 23.84 -15.80
C CYS A 347 1.87 23.52 -15.38
N PRO A 348 2.91 24.24 -15.88
CA PRO A 348 4.31 23.99 -15.52
C PRO A 348 4.64 24.18 -14.04
N PHE A 349 4.11 25.23 -13.42
CA PHE A 349 4.24 25.52 -12.00
C PHE A 349 3.11 26.44 -11.56
N TYR A 350 2.74 26.37 -10.30
CA TYR A 350 1.76 27.24 -9.67
C TYR A 350 2.22 27.61 -8.27
N PHE A 351 1.52 28.55 -7.63
CA PHE A 351 1.81 28.98 -6.26
C PHE A 351 0.61 29.73 -5.69
N TRP A 352 0.49 29.73 -4.36
CA TRP A 352 -0.54 30.47 -3.64
C TRP A 352 0.10 31.56 -2.77
N PHE A 353 -0.52 32.73 -2.71
CA PHE A 353 -0.12 33.81 -1.80
C PHE A 353 -1.36 34.51 -1.27
N ASN A 354 -1.21 35.29 -0.19
CA ASN A 354 -2.28 36.12 0.33
C ASN A 354 -1.87 37.59 0.30
N THR A 355 -2.73 38.44 -0.27
CA THR A 355 -2.44 39.87 -0.52
C THR A 355 -2.12 40.66 0.74
N SER A 356 -2.69 40.25 1.89
CA SER A 356 -2.50 40.89 3.19
C SER A 356 -1.06 40.78 3.72
N PHE A 357 -0.27 39.84 3.18
CA PHE A 357 1.14 39.65 3.54
C PHE A 357 2.13 40.19 2.49
N ILE A 358 1.64 40.87 1.46
CA ILE A 358 2.52 41.50 0.47
C ILE A 358 3.13 42.75 1.10
N GLU A 359 4.45 42.87 1.03
CA GLU A 359 5.19 44.04 1.46
C GLU A 359 5.76 44.78 0.25
N ASN A 360 5.84 46.11 0.29
CA ASN A 360 6.48 46.93 -0.75
C ASN A 360 5.96 46.69 -2.19
N ASN A 361 4.69 46.31 -2.35
CA ASN A 361 4.07 46.01 -3.64
C ASN A 361 4.84 44.99 -4.49
N LYS A 362 5.57 44.07 -3.85
CA LYS A 362 6.43 43.10 -4.53
C LYS A 362 6.42 41.76 -3.81
N LEU A 363 6.33 40.67 -4.56
CA LEU A 363 6.53 39.31 -4.07
C LEU A 363 7.59 38.62 -4.91
N PHE A 364 8.67 38.16 -4.30
CA PHE A 364 9.66 37.31 -4.95
C PHE A 364 9.55 35.90 -4.41
N LEU A 365 9.47 34.92 -5.32
CA LEU A 365 9.42 33.50 -5.02
C LEU A 365 10.60 32.81 -5.70
N SER A 366 11.45 32.17 -4.91
CA SER A 366 12.54 31.33 -5.42
C SER A 366 12.02 30.01 -5.97
N ARG A 367 12.86 29.25 -6.69
CA ARG A 367 12.56 27.89 -7.18
C ARG A 367 11.96 26.98 -6.10
N GLU A 368 12.47 27.06 -4.87
CA GLU A 368 12.07 26.18 -3.76
C GLU A 368 10.67 26.51 -3.22
N GLU A 369 10.15 27.68 -3.54
CA GLU A 369 8.87 28.21 -3.08
C GLU A 369 7.75 28.10 -4.13
N LEU A 370 8.03 27.45 -5.26
CA LEU A 370 7.12 27.23 -6.37
C LEU A 370 6.70 25.76 -6.42
N ASP A 371 5.40 25.51 -6.64
CA ASP A 371 4.88 24.14 -6.77
C ASP A 371 5.32 23.56 -8.12
N ASN A 372 5.89 22.36 -8.08
CA ASN A 372 6.65 21.67 -9.14
C ASN A 372 8.17 21.97 -9.14
N PRO A 373 8.67 23.22 -9.32
CA PRO A 373 10.10 23.50 -9.36
C PRO A 373 10.89 23.14 -8.09
N HIS A 374 10.22 23.10 -6.92
CA HIS A 374 10.85 22.67 -5.67
C HIS A 374 11.34 21.20 -5.71
N LYS A 375 10.84 20.38 -6.64
CA LYS A 375 11.21 18.96 -6.72
C LYS A 375 12.57 18.82 -7.38
N ALA A 376 13.54 18.17 -6.71
CA ALA A 376 14.89 17.93 -7.23
C ALA A 376 14.93 17.29 -8.63
N LYS A 377 13.95 16.43 -8.95
CA LYS A 377 13.79 15.83 -10.29
C LYS A 377 13.58 16.85 -11.41
N THR A 378 13.24 18.10 -11.08
CA THR A 378 13.04 19.18 -12.04
C THR A 378 14.19 20.19 -12.06
N TRP A 379 15.26 19.99 -11.28
CA TRP A 379 16.36 20.97 -11.17
C TRP A 379 17.30 21.00 -12.38
N ASP A 380 17.25 19.98 -13.24
CA ASP A 380 17.88 20.05 -14.56
C ASP A 380 17.26 21.14 -15.42
N LEU A 381 15.96 21.37 -15.22
CA LEU A 381 15.20 22.41 -15.87
C LEU A 381 15.24 23.73 -15.07
N TYR A 382 14.70 23.73 -13.86
CA TYR A 382 14.64 24.92 -13.02
C TYR A 382 15.96 25.05 -12.26
N LYS A 383 16.86 25.89 -12.77
CA LYS A 383 18.16 26.18 -12.15
C LYS A 383 18.00 26.94 -10.83
N GLU A 384 19.08 27.04 -10.05
CA GLU A 384 19.04 27.65 -8.72
C GLU A 384 18.66 29.14 -8.74
N ASP A 385 18.96 29.83 -9.84
CA ASP A 385 18.57 31.22 -10.10
C ASP A 385 17.13 31.37 -10.59
N PHE A 386 16.39 30.26 -10.79
CA PHE A 386 15.00 30.30 -11.20
C PHE A 386 14.13 30.93 -10.10
N GLY A 387 13.29 31.87 -10.50
CA GLY A 387 12.34 32.50 -9.59
C GLY A 387 11.30 33.35 -10.32
N VAL A 388 10.27 33.73 -9.58
CA VAL A 388 9.17 34.55 -10.09
C VAL A 388 9.01 35.78 -9.20
N THR A 389 8.94 36.96 -9.82
CA THR A 389 8.61 38.21 -9.12
C THR A 389 7.27 38.74 -9.60
N LEU A 390 6.36 39.00 -8.68
CA LEU A 390 5.11 39.70 -8.93
C LEU A 390 5.25 41.14 -8.45
N PHE A 391 4.84 42.09 -9.29
CA PHE A 391 4.71 43.49 -8.93
C PHE A 391 3.24 43.86 -8.86
N PHE A 392 2.88 44.60 -7.81
CA PHE A 392 1.51 44.97 -7.51
C PHE A 392 1.32 46.48 -7.61
N THR A 393 0.07 46.91 -7.79
CA THR A 393 -0.39 48.28 -7.61
C THR A 393 -1.65 48.28 -6.78
N ASP A 394 -1.95 49.42 -6.16
CA ASP A 394 -3.26 49.62 -5.54
C ASP A 394 -4.37 49.56 -6.62
N PRO A 395 -5.62 49.25 -6.23
CA PRO A 395 -6.72 48.97 -7.14
C PRO A 395 -7.08 50.11 -8.10
#